data_AF-A0AAN6X7C1-F1
#
_entry.id   AF-A0AAN6X7C1-F1
#
_cell.length_a   1.000
_cell.length_b   1.000
_cell.length_c   1.000
_cell.angle_alpha   90.00
_cell.angle_beta   90.00
_cell.angle_gamma   90.00
#
_symmetry.space_group_name_H-M   'P 1'
#
loop_
_entity.id
_entity.type
_entity.pdbx_description
1 polymer ?
#
loop_
_entity_poly.entity_id
_entity_poly.type
_entity_poly.pdbx_seq_one_letter_code
_entity_poly.pdbx_strand_id
1 'polypeptide(L)'
;MWAPGVRIIARVEQEHQDGIAKASKANIGVFTNPGHDLWISEAAPSLESVQSGEGLREGQVTVAIRSTGICGSDVHFWKHGCIGPMIVCGDHVLGHESAGEIIAAHPSVTNLKVGDRVAIEPQVICNACEPCLTGRYNGCEKVDFLSTPPVPGLLRRYVNHPAVWCHKIGDMSYEDGAMLEPLSVALAGLHRAEVRLGDPVLICGAGPIGLITMLCAKAAGACPLVITDIDDGRLAFAKEICPEVITHKVERLPAEEAAKRVVEAFGGIEPAVALECTGVESSIAAAIWAVKFGGKVFVIGVGKNEISIPFMRASVREVDLQFQYRYSNTWPRAIRLIQNKVVDLSRLVTHRFPLEDALKAFETASDPKTGAIKFPRRPTTTTEKNPTTLPPPHPNPPIMSFALVMRRSGLSMGRQMVRFESTTTQKATETAKNAASQASQTAAEYSAKAQQGLSRAASAAGPAIANAAKGVSGALSKVGGRTGALVNFFERQTPLVVYYTKVGLELGKIVFRGQGMTPPSVSTFQTYFQNLWKQLQSPGAFLSSIARSLNPQQIRNISRTQVVAGGVLAAELLGFFTVGEIIGRFKLVGYHGGQHGAAHH
;
A
#
# COMPACT_ATOMS: atom_id res chain seq x y z
N MET A 1 6.87 7.60 11.25
CA MET A 1 8.15 8.30 11.51
C MET A 1 9.25 7.39 10.98
N TRP A 2 10.09 7.87 10.06
CA TRP A 2 11.15 7.08 9.40
C TRP A 2 12.52 7.70 9.73
N ALA A 3 13.49 6.90 10.20
CA ALA A 3 14.76 7.39 10.77
C ALA A 3 16.10 6.90 10.17
N PRO A 4 16.30 6.82 8.85
CA PRO A 4 17.62 6.58 8.24
C PRO A 4 18.81 7.53 8.55
N GLY A 5 18.73 8.42 9.53
CA GLY A 5 19.87 9.26 9.94
C GLY A 5 20.80 8.61 10.94
N VAL A 6 20.39 7.48 11.50
CA VAL A 6 21.17 6.72 12.47
C VAL A 6 21.76 5.49 11.79
N ARG A 7 23.08 5.36 11.88
CA ARG A 7 23.82 4.19 11.42
C ARG A 7 24.41 3.45 12.62
N ILE A 8 24.22 2.14 12.63
CA ILE A 8 24.94 1.24 13.52
C ILE A 8 26.15 0.72 12.75
N ILE A 9 27.32 1.06 13.24
CA ILE A 9 28.61 0.59 12.76
C ILE A 9 28.95 -0.66 13.55
N ALA A 10 28.85 -1.82 12.93
CA ALA A 10 29.42 -3.04 13.48
C ALA A 10 30.94 -2.94 13.35
N ARG A 11 31.60 -2.36 14.35
CA ARG A 11 33.05 -2.46 14.48
C ARG A 11 33.38 -3.91 14.77
N VAL A 12 33.88 -4.60 13.75
CA VAL A 12 34.65 -5.81 13.98
C VAL A 12 36.07 -5.33 14.28
N GLU A 13 36.49 -5.43 15.54
CA GLU A 13 37.92 -5.28 15.87
C GLU A 13 38.65 -6.40 15.15
N GLN A 14 39.48 -6.02 14.17
CA GLN A 14 40.23 -6.95 13.36
C GLN A 14 41.64 -7.07 13.92
N GLU A 15 42.03 -8.30 14.29
CA GLU A 15 43.42 -8.69 14.14
C GLU A 15 43.65 -8.83 12.63
N HIS A 16 44.30 -7.83 12.04
CA HIS A 16 44.69 -7.88 10.63
C HIS A 16 45.91 -8.78 10.48
N GLN A 17 45.71 -9.97 9.90
CA GLN A 17 46.78 -10.77 9.32
C GLN A 17 46.58 -10.71 7.80
N ASP A 18 47.55 -10.16 7.07
CA ASP A 18 47.57 -10.07 5.60
C ASP A 18 46.41 -9.31 4.92
N GLY A 19 45.74 -8.39 5.63
CA GLY A 19 44.76 -7.47 5.05
C GLY A 19 43.34 -8.02 4.85
N ILE A 20 43.05 -9.22 5.38
CA ILE A 20 41.72 -9.86 5.35
C ILE A 20 41.11 -9.87 6.75
N ALA A 21 39.82 -9.51 6.87
CA ALA A 21 39.13 -9.59 8.15
C ALA A 21 38.93 -11.02 8.63
N LYS A 22 39.50 -11.38 9.78
CA LYS A 22 39.22 -12.66 10.46
C LYS A 22 38.13 -12.48 11.52
N ALA A 23 37.23 -13.46 11.62
CA ALA A 23 36.24 -13.49 12.69
C ALA A 23 36.92 -13.81 14.03
N SER A 24 36.92 -12.86 14.96
CA SER A 24 37.58 -12.96 16.27
C SER A 24 36.61 -12.83 17.45
N LYS A 25 35.52 -12.08 17.27
CA LYS A 25 34.50 -11.84 18.31
C LYS A 25 33.26 -12.66 18.10
N ALA A 26 32.60 -13.06 19.20
CA ALA A 26 31.31 -13.74 19.17
C ALA A 26 30.28 -12.96 18.35
N ASN A 27 29.44 -13.70 17.63
CA ASN A 27 28.36 -13.09 16.85
C ASN A 27 27.24 -12.64 17.78
N ILE A 28 26.98 -11.35 17.80
CA ILE A 28 25.85 -10.76 18.51
C ILE A 28 24.88 -10.17 17.50
N GLY A 29 23.60 -10.12 17.86
CA GLY A 29 22.54 -9.51 17.09
C GLY A 29 21.64 -8.61 17.94
N VAL A 30 20.87 -7.76 17.27
CA VAL A 30 19.87 -6.89 17.89
C VAL A 30 18.48 -7.49 17.70
N PHE A 31 17.83 -7.82 18.80
CA PHE A 31 16.57 -8.57 18.82
C PHE A 31 15.41 -7.69 19.30
N THR A 32 14.21 -8.03 18.82
CA THR A 32 12.93 -7.56 19.35
C THR A 32 11.96 -8.73 19.50
N ASN A 33 10.82 -8.50 20.13
CA ASN A 33 9.80 -9.51 20.39
C ASN A 33 8.38 -8.91 20.38
N PRO A 34 7.31 -9.73 20.52
CA PRO A 34 5.93 -9.23 20.63
C PRO A 34 5.67 -8.38 21.89
N GLY A 35 6.55 -8.44 22.90
CA GLY A 35 6.51 -7.61 24.10
C GLY A 35 7.04 -6.18 23.92
N HIS A 36 7.52 -5.84 22.71
CA HIS A 36 8.16 -4.56 22.39
C HIS A 36 9.49 -4.33 23.12
N ASP A 37 10.16 -5.42 23.50
CA ASP A 37 11.52 -5.34 24.04
C ASP A 37 12.54 -5.15 22.91
N LEU A 38 13.69 -4.60 23.28
CA LEU A 38 14.85 -4.46 22.39
C LEU A 38 16.11 -4.79 23.19
N TRP A 39 16.88 -5.78 22.74
CA TRP A 39 18.09 -6.21 23.45
C TRP A 39 19.16 -6.73 22.50
N ILE A 40 20.38 -6.86 23.02
CA ILE A 40 21.51 -7.46 22.32
C ILE A 40 21.71 -8.87 22.90
N SER A 41 21.86 -9.86 22.03
CA SER A 41 22.14 -11.24 22.43
C SER A 41 23.03 -11.92 21.40
N GLU A 42 23.50 -13.12 21.71
CA GLU A 42 24.17 -13.98 20.73
C GLU A 42 23.24 -14.32 19.56
N ALA A 43 23.81 -14.40 18.36
CA ALA A 43 23.05 -14.68 17.14
C ALA A 43 23.76 -15.70 16.26
N ALA A 44 22.99 -16.45 15.49
CA ALA A 44 23.55 -17.33 14.46
C ALA A 44 24.06 -16.51 13.25
N PRO A 45 25.09 -17.00 12.52
CA PRO A 45 25.92 -18.17 12.82
C PRO A 45 26.86 -17.94 14.02
N SER A 46 27.24 -19.01 14.72
CA SER A 46 28.21 -18.95 15.83
C SER A 46 29.60 -18.59 15.31
N LEU A 47 30.47 -18.07 16.19
CA LEU A 47 31.85 -17.75 15.81
C LEU A 47 32.61 -18.98 15.29
N GLU A 48 32.42 -20.13 15.92
CA GLU A 48 33.01 -21.41 15.50
C GLU A 48 32.58 -21.80 14.09
N SER A 49 31.26 -21.74 13.79
CA SER A 49 30.70 -22.00 12.46
C SER A 49 31.26 -21.04 11.40
N VAL A 50 31.46 -19.77 11.75
CA VAL A 50 32.06 -18.79 10.85
C VAL A 50 33.53 -19.10 10.57
N GLN A 51 34.30 -19.51 11.59
CA GLN A 51 35.73 -19.81 11.46
C GLN A 51 35.99 -21.12 10.71
N SER A 52 35.19 -22.15 10.94
CA SER A 52 35.30 -23.43 10.22
C SER A 52 34.71 -23.37 8.81
N GLY A 53 33.80 -22.42 8.55
CA GLY A 53 32.98 -22.39 7.34
C GLY A 53 31.88 -23.45 7.34
N GLU A 54 31.78 -24.27 8.40
CA GLU A 54 30.75 -25.28 8.56
C GLU A 54 29.39 -24.59 8.72
N GLY A 55 28.47 -24.84 7.78
CA GLY A 55 27.13 -24.24 7.75
C GLY A 55 26.88 -23.31 6.56
N LEU A 56 27.89 -23.00 5.75
CA LEU A 56 27.67 -22.36 4.45
C LEU A 56 27.06 -23.34 3.45
N ARG A 57 25.89 -22.99 2.93
CA ARG A 57 25.24 -23.77 1.86
C ARG A 57 25.82 -23.40 0.50
N GLU A 58 25.50 -24.22 -0.49
CA GLU A 58 25.85 -23.93 -1.88
C GLU A 58 25.41 -22.51 -2.30
N GLY A 59 26.32 -21.76 -2.91
CA GLY A 59 26.07 -20.40 -3.37
C GLY A 59 26.03 -19.34 -2.26
N GLN A 60 26.33 -19.69 -1.01
CA GLN A 60 26.37 -18.73 0.11
C GLN A 60 27.77 -18.20 0.42
N VAL A 61 27.77 -17.01 1.02
CA VAL A 61 28.94 -16.36 1.62
C VAL A 61 28.62 -15.97 3.06
N THR A 62 29.65 -15.89 3.89
CA THR A 62 29.57 -15.23 5.19
C THR A 62 30.06 -13.80 5.04
N VAL A 63 29.20 -12.85 5.36
CA VAL A 63 29.50 -11.43 5.36
C VAL A 63 29.72 -10.97 6.79
N ALA A 64 30.87 -10.37 7.07
CA ALA A 64 31.09 -9.61 8.29
C ALA A 64 30.51 -8.20 8.07
N ILE A 65 29.39 -7.91 8.72
CA ILE A 65 28.68 -6.64 8.61
C ILE A 65 29.58 -5.53 9.16
N ARG A 66 29.57 -4.38 8.48
CA ARG A 66 30.39 -3.21 8.83
C ARG A 66 29.52 -2.00 9.12
N SER A 67 28.44 -1.83 8.37
CA SER A 67 27.48 -0.77 8.57
C SER A 67 26.07 -1.29 8.30
N THR A 68 25.14 -0.94 9.19
CA THR A 68 23.72 -1.16 9.02
C THR A 68 22.95 0.11 9.34
N GLY A 69 22.03 0.48 8.45
CA GLY A 69 21.05 1.50 8.69
C GLY A 69 19.88 1.06 9.54
N ILE A 70 19.39 1.98 10.38
CA ILE A 70 18.11 1.83 11.08
C ILE A 70 17.03 2.50 10.24
N CYS A 71 16.02 1.72 9.85
CA CYS A 71 14.87 2.22 9.13
C CYS A 71 13.71 2.53 10.09
N GLY A 72 12.73 3.30 9.60
CA GLY A 72 11.45 3.46 10.29
C GLY A 72 10.74 2.13 10.53
N SER A 73 10.90 1.15 9.63
CA SER A 73 10.32 -0.18 9.76
C SER A 73 10.92 -0.96 10.94
N ASP A 74 12.22 -0.87 11.20
CA ASP A 74 12.86 -1.51 12.36
C ASP A 74 12.28 -0.95 13.67
N VAL A 75 12.14 0.38 13.75
CA VAL A 75 11.50 1.05 14.90
C VAL A 75 10.02 0.67 15.00
N HIS A 76 9.32 0.47 13.89
CA HIS A 76 7.91 0.09 13.88
C HIS A 76 7.71 -1.36 14.33
N PHE A 77 8.59 -2.29 13.92
CA PHE A 77 8.59 -3.66 14.45
C PHE A 77 8.85 -3.67 15.96
N TRP A 78 9.77 -2.83 16.45
CA TRP A 78 10.02 -2.69 17.88
C TRP A 78 8.80 -2.10 18.62
N LYS A 79 8.30 -0.93 18.21
CA LYS A 79 7.27 -0.18 18.96
C LYS A 79 5.84 -0.70 18.77
N HIS A 80 5.54 -1.36 17.65
CA HIS A 80 4.19 -1.76 17.28
C HIS A 80 4.05 -3.23 16.88
N GLY A 81 5.16 -3.98 16.77
CA GLY A 81 5.13 -5.44 16.57
C GLY A 81 4.67 -5.89 15.18
N CYS A 82 4.29 -4.99 14.28
CA CYS A 82 3.85 -5.36 12.94
C CYS A 82 3.96 -4.22 11.92
N ILE A 83 3.93 -4.58 10.64
CA ILE A 83 3.72 -3.69 9.50
C ILE A 83 2.79 -4.44 8.53
N GLY A 84 1.50 -4.07 8.52
CA GLY A 84 0.49 -4.78 7.75
C GLY A 84 0.47 -6.29 8.09
N PRO A 85 0.66 -7.19 7.10
CA PRO A 85 0.63 -8.64 7.34
C PRO A 85 1.90 -9.20 8.00
N MET A 86 2.95 -8.39 8.14
CA MET A 86 4.23 -8.83 8.70
C MET A 86 4.19 -8.62 10.22
N ILE A 87 4.12 -9.72 10.98
CA ILE A 87 3.87 -9.69 12.44
C ILE A 87 5.06 -10.34 13.17
N VAL A 88 5.59 -9.67 14.20
CA VAL A 88 6.58 -10.22 15.11
C VAL A 88 5.88 -11.25 16.00
N CYS A 89 6.26 -12.52 15.88
CA CYS A 89 5.63 -13.64 16.61
C CYS A 89 6.54 -14.26 17.69
N GLY A 90 7.78 -13.77 17.84
CA GLY A 90 8.78 -14.27 18.79
C GLY A 90 10.05 -13.44 18.72
N ASP A 91 11.14 -13.95 19.28
CA ASP A 91 12.45 -13.30 19.24
C ASP A 91 12.94 -13.16 17.81
N HIS A 92 13.24 -11.92 17.40
CA HIS A 92 13.45 -11.58 16.00
C HIS A 92 14.58 -10.58 15.82
N VAL A 93 15.53 -10.90 14.93
CA VAL A 93 16.66 -10.02 14.60
C VAL A 93 16.23 -8.95 13.61
N LEU A 94 16.56 -7.68 13.87
CA LEU A 94 16.19 -6.53 13.03
C LEU A 94 17.27 -6.16 11.98
N GLY A 95 16.98 -5.16 11.13
CA GLY A 95 17.90 -4.49 10.21
C GLY A 95 17.96 -5.10 8.81
N HIS A 96 17.95 -4.24 7.80
CA HIS A 96 17.97 -4.66 6.38
C HIS A 96 18.77 -3.73 5.46
N GLU A 97 19.33 -2.64 5.98
CA GLU A 97 20.11 -1.66 5.20
C GLU A 97 21.62 -1.86 5.42
N SER A 98 22.25 -2.91 4.88
CA SER A 98 23.61 -3.29 5.30
C SER A 98 24.66 -3.44 4.21
N ALA A 99 25.92 -3.16 4.58
CA ALA A 99 27.11 -3.53 3.82
C ALA A 99 28.19 -4.10 4.73
N GLY A 100 29.08 -4.90 4.13
CA GLY A 100 30.12 -5.61 4.84
C GLY A 100 31.19 -6.19 3.94
N GLU A 101 31.98 -7.08 4.51
CA GLU A 101 33.13 -7.72 3.87
C GLU A 101 32.93 -9.23 3.84
N ILE A 102 33.22 -9.87 2.72
CA ILE A 102 33.19 -11.33 2.62
C ILE A 102 34.35 -11.92 3.43
N ILE A 103 34.06 -12.75 4.42
CA ILE A 103 35.08 -13.41 5.26
C ILE A 103 35.17 -14.92 5.02
N ALA A 104 34.13 -15.52 4.44
CA ALA A 104 34.11 -16.91 3.99
C ALA A 104 33.16 -17.05 2.79
N ALA A 105 33.46 -17.99 1.91
CA ALA A 105 32.63 -18.29 0.73
C ALA A 105 32.55 -19.80 0.52
N HIS A 106 31.36 -20.31 0.19
CA HIS A 106 31.21 -21.69 -0.22
C HIS A 106 31.98 -21.94 -1.54
N PRO A 107 32.61 -23.11 -1.76
CA PRO A 107 33.41 -23.39 -2.97
C PRO A 107 32.70 -23.21 -4.31
N SER A 108 31.36 -23.27 -4.33
CA SER A 108 30.55 -23.05 -5.55
C SER A 108 30.39 -21.58 -5.94
N VAL A 109 30.77 -20.63 -5.07
CA VAL A 109 30.70 -19.20 -5.37
C VAL A 109 31.90 -18.80 -6.23
N THR A 110 31.62 -18.31 -7.44
CA THR A 110 32.66 -17.94 -8.42
C THR A 110 32.75 -16.44 -8.69
N ASN A 111 31.71 -15.68 -8.34
CA ASN A 111 31.56 -14.25 -8.65
C ASN A 111 32.03 -13.31 -7.52
N LEU A 112 32.30 -13.84 -6.33
CA LEU A 112 32.78 -13.11 -5.15
C LEU A 112 33.90 -13.89 -4.49
N LYS A 113 34.79 -13.17 -3.78
CA LYS A 113 35.88 -13.78 -3.01
C LYS A 113 36.02 -13.13 -1.64
N VAL A 114 36.71 -13.82 -0.74
CA VAL A 114 37.10 -13.29 0.58
C VAL A 114 37.84 -11.95 0.42
N GLY A 115 37.53 -10.99 1.27
CA GLY A 115 38.02 -9.61 1.24
C GLY A 115 37.22 -8.66 0.34
N ASP A 116 36.32 -9.17 -0.51
CA ASP A 116 35.45 -8.28 -1.31
C ASP A 116 34.48 -7.51 -0.40
N ARG A 117 34.36 -6.19 -0.62
CA ARG A 117 33.30 -5.37 -0.03
C ARG A 117 32.01 -5.56 -0.80
N VAL A 118 30.93 -5.75 -0.07
CA VAL A 118 29.60 -5.98 -0.64
C VAL A 118 28.52 -5.16 0.08
N ALA A 119 27.54 -4.71 -0.69
CA ALA A 119 26.24 -4.29 -0.16
C ALA A 119 25.27 -5.44 -0.27
N ILE A 120 24.44 -5.63 0.75
CA ILE A 120 23.51 -6.75 0.84
C ILE A 120 22.14 -6.30 0.33
N GLU A 121 21.63 -7.01 -0.67
CA GLU A 121 20.20 -6.97 -1.00
C GLU A 121 19.47 -7.91 -0.04
N PRO A 122 18.59 -7.40 0.85
CA PRO A 122 18.01 -8.18 1.94
C PRO A 122 16.90 -9.13 1.47
N GLN A 123 16.82 -9.44 0.17
CA GLN A 123 15.72 -10.18 -0.42
C GLN A 123 16.21 -11.48 -1.09
N VAL A 124 15.76 -12.64 -0.58
CA VAL A 124 15.98 -13.93 -1.22
C VAL A 124 14.68 -14.41 -1.86
N ILE A 125 14.75 -14.78 -3.14
CA ILE A 125 13.56 -15.12 -3.96
C ILE A 125 13.55 -16.60 -4.35
N CYS A 126 12.40 -17.11 -4.78
CA CYS A 126 12.24 -18.51 -5.16
C CYS A 126 12.61 -18.84 -6.61
N ASN A 127 12.74 -17.83 -7.49
CA ASN A 127 13.02 -17.98 -8.93
C ASN A 127 11.99 -18.79 -9.74
N ALA A 128 10.83 -19.14 -9.17
CA ALA A 128 9.86 -20.04 -9.79
C ALA A 128 8.45 -19.45 -9.97
N CYS A 129 8.08 -18.43 -9.18
CA CYS A 129 6.76 -17.79 -9.29
C CYS A 129 6.71 -16.75 -10.40
N GLU A 130 5.50 -16.42 -10.87
CA GLU A 130 5.29 -15.42 -11.94
C GLU A 130 5.98 -14.07 -11.65
N PRO A 131 5.93 -13.49 -10.44
CA PRO A 131 6.66 -12.26 -10.14
C PRO A 131 8.17 -12.38 -10.36
N CYS A 132 8.78 -13.52 -10.02
CA CYS A 132 10.21 -13.74 -10.28
C CYS A 132 10.48 -13.82 -11.79
N LEU A 133 9.71 -14.64 -12.51
CA LEU A 133 9.92 -14.92 -13.93
C LEU A 133 9.66 -13.69 -14.83
N THR A 134 8.81 -12.77 -14.39
CA THR A 134 8.54 -11.49 -15.08
C THR A 134 9.50 -10.37 -14.67
N GLY A 135 10.49 -10.65 -13.81
CA GLY A 135 11.47 -9.67 -13.33
C GLY A 135 10.99 -8.77 -12.20
N ARG A 136 9.73 -8.88 -11.77
CA ARG A 136 9.14 -8.18 -10.60
C ARG A 136 9.35 -8.99 -9.32
N TYR A 137 10.57 -9.43 -9.09
CA TYR A 137 10.88 -10.39 -8.01
C TYR A 137 10.62 -9.82 -6.60
N ASN A 138 10.46 -8.50 -6.46
CA ASN A 138 9.99 -7.83 -5.24
C ASN A 138 8.62 -8.31 -4.76
N GLY A 139 7.80 -8.85 -5.67
CA GLY A 139 6.52 -9.49 -5.37
C GLY A 139 6.60 -11.01 -5.22
N CYS A 140 7.79 -11.61 -5.06
CA CYS A 140 7.94 -13.06 -4.93
C CYS A 140 7.06 -13.62 -3.79
N GLU A 141 6.26 -14.64 -4.10
CA GLU A 141 5.29 -15.25 -3.18
C GLU A 141 5.94 -15.98 -1.99
N LYS A 142 7.21 -16.39 -2.15
CA LYS A 142 8.01 -17.09 -1.14
C LYS A 142 9.28 -16.30 -0.82
N VAL A 143 9.13 -14.98 -0.74
CA VAL A 143 10.26 -14.08 -0.49
C VAL A 143 10.69 -14.19 0.97
N ASP A 144 11.97 -14.51 1.18
CA ASP A 144 12.61 -14.36 2.48
C ASP A 144 13.28 -12.99 2.51
N PHE A 145 12.63 -12.02 3.15
CA PHE A 145 13.16 -10.68 3.32
C PHE A 145 13.76 -10.53 4.72
N LEU A 146 15.08 -10.38 4.80
CA LEU A 146 15.79 -10.26 6.07
C LEU A 146 15.25 -9.07 6.86
N SER A 147 14.98 -9.26 8.14
CA SER A 147 14.27 -8.34 9.06
C SER A 147 12.75 -8.35 8.97
N THR A 148 12.13 -8.93 7.94
CA THR A 148 10.69 -9.20 7.98
C THR A 148 10.47 -10.51 8.76
N PRO A 149 9.73 -10.50 9.88
CA PRO A 149 9.47 -11.73 10.63
C PRO A 149 8.83 -12.82 9.75
N PRO A 150 9.26 -14.09 9.87
CA PRO A 150 10.19 -14.64 10.86
C PRO A 150 11.67 -14.68 10.42
N VAL A 151 12.06 -13.98 9.34
CA VAL A 151 13.40 -14.10 8.74
C VAL A 151 14.42 -13.20 9.46
N PRO A 152 15.48 -13.76 10.09
CA PRO A 152 16.44 -12.96 10.85
C PRO A 152 17.12 -11.86 10.03
N GLY A 153 17.12 -10.63 10.56
CA GLY A 153 17.72 -9.45 9.94
C GLY A 153 19.26 -9.39 9.94
N LEU A 154 19.78 -8.24 9.54
CA LEU A 154 21.18 -7.95 9.26
C LEU A 154 21.89 -7.18 10.38
N LEU A 155 21.22 -6.76 11.46
CA LEU A 155 21.87 -6.20 12.65
C LEU A 155 22.56 -7.31 13.45
N ARG A 156 23.60 -7.89 12.88
CA ARG A 156 24.48 -8.91 13.43
C ARG A 156 25.93 -8.61 13.09
N ARG A 157 26.91 -9.22 13.76
CA ARG A 157 28.31 -9.13 13.30
C ARG A 157 28.54 -9.93 12.03
N TYR A 158 27.98 -11.14 11.95
CA TYR A 158 28.12 -12.02 10.79
C TYR A 158 26.78 -12.53 10.31
N VAL A 159 26.66 -12.68 8.98
CA VAL A 159 25.45 -13.18 8.31
C VAL A 159 25.87 -14.12 7.18
N ASN A 160 25.21 -15.28 7.08
CA ASN A 160 25.26 -16.11 5.87
C ASN A 160 24.18 -15.65 4.90
N HIS A 161 24.56 -15.32 3.67
CA HIS A 161 23.64 -14.83 2.65
C HIS A 161 24.00 -15.39 1.26
N PRO A 162 23.04 -15.62 0.35
CA PRO A 162 23.36 -16.06 -1.00
C PRO A 162 24.20 -15.00 -1.74
N ALA A 163 25.30 -15.44 -2.36
CA ALA A 163 26.26 -14.59 -3.05
C ALA A 163 25.63 -13.73 -4.15
N VAL A 164 24.58 -14.23 -4.80
CA VAL A 164 23.83 -13.52 -5.86
C VAL A 164 23.11 -12.26 -5.35
N TRP A 165 22.87 -12.17 -4.04
CA TRP A 165 22.26 -11.01 -3.37
C TRP A 165 23.29 -10.16 -2.61
N CYS A 166 24.58 -10.41 -2.86
CA CYS A 166 25.69 -9.60 -2.36
C CYS A 166 26.33 -8.84 -3.53
N HIS A 167 26.10 -7.54 -3.58
CA HIS A 167 26.56 -6.70 -4.69
C HIS A 167 27.93 -6.13 -4.38
N LYS A 168 28.93 -6.46 -5.19
CA LYS A 168 30.30 -5.95 -5.02
C LYS A 168 30.35 -4.42 -5.20
N ILE A 169 30.94 -3.71 -4.24
CA ILE A 169 30.97 -2.23 -4.23
C ILE A 169 32.37 -1.62 -4.42
N GLY A 170 33.43 -2.45 -4.53
CA GLY A 170 34.80 -1.97 -4.71
C GLY A 170 35.28 -1.17 -3.49
N ASP A 171 35.88 0.00 -3.73
CA ASP A 171 36.42 0.86 -2.67
C ASP A 171 35.37 1.78 -2.01
N MET A 172 34.10 1.67 -2.41
CA MET A 172 33.00 2.39 -1.78
C MET A 172 33.00 2.17 -0.26
N SER A 173 32.63 3.22 0.48
CA SER A 173 32.50 3.12 1.94
C SER A 173 31.38 2.14 2.32
N TYR A 174 31.49 1.49 3.46
CA TYR A 174 30.42 0.61 3.95
C TYR A 174 29.14 1.40 4.28
N GLU A 175 29.26 2.68 4.63
CA GLU A 175 28.10 3.53 4.89
C GLU A 175 27.33 3.81 3.61
N ASP A 176 28.03 4.16 2.52
CA ASP A 176 27.40 4.32 1.21
C ASP A 176 26.81 3.00 0.72
N GLY A 177 27.52 1.88 0.95
CA GLY A 177 27.01 0.54 0.67
C GLY A 177 25.70 0.23 1.40
N ALA A 178 25.60 0.59 2.68
CA ALA A 178 24.36 0.48 3.47
C ALA A 178 23.26 1.41 2.96
N MET A 179 23.60 2.62 2.49
CA MET A 179 22.66 3.56 1.87
C MET A 179 22.11 3.08 0.50
N LEU A 180 22.70 2.04 -0.11
CA LEU A 180 22.19 1.50 -1.38
C LEU A 180 20.78 0.88 -1.25
N GLU A 181 20.40 0.43 -0.05
CA GLU A 181 19.05 -0.06 0.24
C GLU A 181 18.01 1.07 0.11
N PRO A 182 18.10 2.18 0.88
CA PRO A 182 17.10 3.24 0.77
C PRO A 182 17.21 4.01 -0.56
N LEU A 183 18.39 4.04 -1.18
CA LEU A 183 18.54 4.51 -2.57
C LEU A 183 17.77 3.63 -3.56
N SER A 184 17.81 2.31 -3.39
CA SER A 184 17.05 1.38 -4.21
C SER A 184 15.54 1.62 -4.10
N VAL A 185 15.03 1.96 -2.92
CA VAL A 185 13.63 2.36 -2.73
C VAL A 185 13.31 3.57 -3.61
N ALA A 186 14.07 4.65 -3.49
CA ALA A 186 13.84 5.85 -4.29
C ALA A 186 13.93 5.58 -5.80
N LEU A 187 14.93 4.83 -6.26
CA LEU A 187 15.14 4.52 -7.68
C LEU A 187 14.02 3.66 -8.27
N ALA A 188 13.55 2.66 -7.54
CA ALA A 188 12.40 1.86 -7.98
C ALA A 188 11.13 2.72 -8.07
N GLY A 189 10.94 3.63 -7.11
CA GLY A 189 9.83 4.58 -7.09
C GLY A 189 9.87 5.52 -8.29
N LEU A 190 10.99 6.21 -8.52
CA LEU A 190 11.18 7.08 -9.67
C LEU A 190 10.99 6.35 -11.01
N HIS A 191 11.53 5.14 -11.13
CA HIS A 191 11.45 4.38 -12.36
C HIS A 191 9.99 4.03 -12.72
N ARG A 192 9.19 3.58 -11.75
CA ARG A 192 7.77 3.27 -11.96
C ARG A 192 6.89 4.52 -12.06
N ALA A 193 7.28 5.59 -11.38
CA ALA A 193 6.64 6.88 -11.54
C ALA A 193 6.93 7.49 -12.92
N GLU A 194 7.96 7.01 -13.61
CA GLU A 194 8.43 7.47 -14.92
C GLU A 194 8.83 8.95 -14.93
N VAL A 195 9.54 9.39 -13.89
CA VAL A 195 10.12 10.74 -13.86
C VAL A 195 11.16 10.89 -14.97
N ARG A 196 11.05 11.96 -15.75
CA ARG A 196 11.93 12.29 -16.87
C ARG A 196 12.50 13.70 -16.73
N LEU A 197 13.51 13.99 -17.55
CA LEU A 197 14.09 15.32 -17.69
C LEU A 197 13.01 16.35 -18.00
N GLY A 198 12.96 17.44 -17.21
CA GLY A 198 12.01 18.54 -17.38
C GLY A 198 10.66 18.35 -16.70
N ASP A 199 10.40 17.21 -16.04
CA ASP A 199 9.15 17.05 -15.29
C ASP A 199 9.13 17.92 -14.03
N PRO A 200 8.03 18.66 -13.75
CA PRO A 200 7.80 19.27 -12.45
C PRO A 200 7.42 18.19 -11.43
N VAL A 201 8.22 18.05 -10.37
CA VAL A 201 8.09 16.95 -9.40
C VAL A 201 7.85 17.46 -7.99
N LEU A 202 6.79 16.96 -7.37
CA LEU A 202 6.46 17.16 -5.96
C LEU A 202 6.98 15.99 -5.13
N ILE A 203 7.72 16.25 -4.07
CA ILE A 203 8.12 15.29 -3.05
C ILE A 203 7.31 15.56 -1.78
N CYS A 204 6.58 14.56 -1.28
CA CYS A 204 5.87 14.68 0.00
C CYS A 204 6.63 13.99 1.11
N GLY A 205 7.02 14.75 2.13
CA GLY A 205 7.88 14.32 3.23
C GLY A 205 9.35 14.62 2.97
N ALA A 206 10.01 15.26 3.93
CA ALA A 206 11.45 15.48 4.01
C ALA A 206 12.09 14.57 5.07
N GLY A 207 11.46 13.42 5.32
CA GLY A 207 12.16 12.28 5.88
C GLY A 207 13.23 11.74 4.92
N PRO A 208 14.04 10.77 5.34
CA PRO A 208 15.18 10.31 4.55
C PRO A 208 14.79 9.72 3.20
N ILE A 209 13.70 8.94 3.11
CA ILE A 209 13.19 8.45 1.82
C ILE A 209 12.85 9.64 0.91
N GLY A 210 12.20 10.67 1.44
CA GLY A 210 11.90 11.90 0.70
C GLY A 210 13.14 12.66 0.26
N LEU A 211 14.15 12.79 1.12
CA LEU A 211 15.42 13.44 0.79
C LEU A 211 16.19 12.67 -0.30
N ILE A 212 16.27 11.34 -0.21
CA ILE A 212 16.91 10.50 -1.23
C ILE A 212 16.13 10.59 -2.55
N THR A 213 14.80 10.55 -2.48
CA THR A 213 13.90 10.68 -3.64
C THR A 213 14.07 12.04 -4.31
N MET A 214 14.19 13.13 -3.54
CA MET A 214 14.49 14.48 -4.02
C MET A 214 15.83 14.52 -4.75
N LEU A 215 16.90 13.97 -4.16
CA LEU A 215 18.21 13.92 -4.80
C LEU A 215 18.18 13.10 -6.10
N CYS A 216 17.43 11.99 -6.12
CA CYS A 216 17.25 11.19 -7.34
C CYS A 216 16.44 11.95 -8.40
N ALA A 217 15.39 12.68 -8.02
CA ALA A 217 14.57 13.45 -8.95
C ALA A 217 15.38 14.60 -9.56
N LYS A 218 16.18 15.28 -8.75
CA LYS A 218 17.16 16.27 -9.21
C LYS A 218 18.16 15.66 -10.19
N ALA A 219 18.73 14.50 -9.87
CA ALA A 219 19.67 13.78 -10.75
C ALA A 219 19.01 13.34 -12.07
N ALA A 220 17.70 13.06 -12.07
CA ALA A 220 16.92 12.75 -13.28
C ALA A 220 16.61 14.00 -14.13
N GLY A 221 16.95 15.20 -13.65
CA GLY A 221 16.69 16.46 -14.34
C GLY A 221 15.27 17.00 -14.16
N ALA A 222 14.57 16.60 -13.10
CA ALA A 222 13.27 17.18 -12.76
C ALA A 222 13.39 18.68 -12.46
N CYS A 223 12.50 19.50 -13.01
CA CYS A 223 12.43 20.92 -12.72
C CYS A 223 11.05 21.51 -13.06
N PRO A 224 10.56 22.47 -12.25
CA PRO A 224 10.97 22.75 -10.87
C PRO A 224 10.72 21.56 -9.91
N LEU A 225 11.35 21.61 -8.74
CA LEU A 225 11.27 20.57 -7.71
C LEU A 225 10.77 21.20 -6.40
N VAL A 226 9.67 20.69 -5.86
CA VAL A 226 9.12 21.13 -4.57
C VAL A 226 9.14 19.97 -3.58
N ILE A 227 9.60 20.21 -2.35
CA ILE A 227 9.51 19.26 -1.24
C ILE A 227 8.64 19.83 -0.12
N THR A 228 7.75 18.99 0.42
CA THR A 228 6.83 19.36 1.51
C THR A 228 7.13 18.58 2.78
N ASP A 229 7.02 19.23 3.94
CA ASP A 229 7.06 18.57 5.26
C ASP A 229 6.36 19.47 6.29
N ILE A 230 6.04 18.91 7.45
CA ILE A 230 5.53 19.65 8.62
C ILE A 230 6.67 20.26 9.45
N ASP A 231 7.89 19.70 9.37
CA ASP A 231 9.07 20.11 10.14
C ASP A 231 9.99 21.06 9.33
N ASP A 232 10.06 22.32 9.75
CA ASP A 232 10.92 23.34 9.14
C ASP A 232 12.41 22.96 9.15
N GLY A 233 12.86 22.22 10.15
CA GLY A 233 14.24 21.76 10.25
C GLY A 233 14.60 20.74 9.18
N ARG A 234 13.67 19.85 8.82
CA ARG A 234 13.87 18.90 7.72
C ARG A 234 13.84 19.60 6.37
N LEU A 235 12.94 20.58 6.20
CA LEU A 235 12.91 21.42 5.01
C LEU A 235 14.19 22.23 4.85
N ALA A 236 14.69 22.83 5.93
CA ALA A 236 15.96 23.57 5.91
C ALA A 236 17.12 22.66 5.50
N PHE A 237 17.16 21.42 6.01
CA PHE A 237 18.18 20.44 5.61
C PHE A 237 18.02 20.00 4.15
N ALA A 238 16.79 19.80 3.66
CA ALA A 238 16.52 19.50 2.25
C ALA A 238 17.08 20.61 1.34
N LYS A 239 16.87 21.87 1.69
CA LYS A 239 17.42 23.03 0.97
C LYS A 239 18.94 23.09 1.02
N GLU A 240 19.55 22.67 2.13
CA GLU A 240 21.00 22.64 2.30
C GLU A 240 21.68 21.58 1.42
N ILE A 241 21.06 20.41 1.24
CA ILE A 241 21.60 19.32 0.41
C ILE A 241 21.19 19.42 -1.06
N CYS A 242 20.14 20.16 -1.38
CA CYS A 242 19.68 20.43 -2.74
C CYS A 242 19.23 21.90 -2.87
N PRO A 243 20.15 22.86 -3.08
CA PRO A 243 19.85 24.30 -3.11
C PRO A 243 18.76 24.71 -4.10
N GLU A 244 18.55 23.95 -5.18
CA GLU A 244 17.52 24.20 -6.18
C GLU A 244 16.11 23.79 -5.75
N VAL A 245 15.95 22.98 -4.69
CA VAL A 245 14.61 22.57 -4.24
C VAL A 245 13.86 23.75 -3.64
N ILE A 246 12.58 23.86 -3.95
CA ILE A 246 11.67 24.77 -3.28
C ILE A 246 11.05 24.03 -2.09
N THR A 247 11.22 24.56 -0.89
CA THR A 247 10.66 23.96 0.32
C THR A 247 9.31 24.57 0.64
N HIS A 248 8.32 23.75 0.95
CA HIS A 248 6.99 24.20 1.32
C HIS A 248 6.53 23.56 2.64
N LYS A 249 6.29 24.40 3.66
CA LYS A 249 5.78 23.94 4.96
C LYS A 249 4.29 23.63 4.85
N VAL A 250 3.93 22.40 5.21
CA VAL A 250 2.53 21.97 5.20
C VAL A 250 1.78 22.61 6.38
N GLU A 251 0.68 23.28 6.08
CA GLU A 251 -0.29 23.75 7.06
C GLU A 251 -1.49 22.82 7.13
N ARG A 252 -2.22 22.87 8.26
CA ARG A 252 -3.42 22.06 8.45
C ARG A 252 -4.61 22.66 7.69
N LEU A 253 -4.71 22.34 6.41
CA LEU A 253 -5.72 22.84 5.48
C LEU A 253 -6.49 21.70 4.80
N PRO A 254 -7.67 21.96 4.24
CA PRO A 254 -8.32 21.05 3.31
C PRO A 254 -7.40 20.72 2.11
N ALA A 255 -7.52 19.52 1.56
CA ALA A 255 -6.61 19.02 0.52
C ALA A 255 -6.55 19.91 -0.73
N GLU A 256 -7.68 20.46 -1.17
CA GLU A 256 -7.74 21.38 -2.31
C GLU A 256 -6.96 22.68 -2.04
N GLU A 257 -7.12 23.27 -0.85
CA GLU A 257 -6.43 24.51 -0.46
C GLU A 257 -4.93 24.28 -0.26
N ALA A 258 -4.56 23.13 0.33
CA ALA A 258 -3.16 22.73 0.44
C ALA A 258 -2.52 22.58 -0.96
N ALA A 259 -3.23 21.99 -1.92
CA ALA A 259 -2.77 21.84 -3.28
C ALA A 259 -2.57 23.18 -4.00
N LYS A 260 -3.47 24.15 -3.83
CA LYS A 260 -3.31 25.51 -4.39
C LYS A 260 -1.98 26.13 -3.96
N ARG A 261 -1.65 26.04 -2.66
CA ARG A 261 -0.38 26.56 -2.12
C ARG A 261 0.85 25.81 -2.62
N VAL A 262 0.72 24.50 -2.84
CA VAL A 262 1.79 23.72 -3.47
C VAL A 262 2.01 24.20 -4.90
N VAL A 263 0.95 24.37 -5.69
CA VAL A 263 1.04 24.88 -7.08
C VAL A 263 1.60 26.30 -7.12
N GLU A 264 1.26 27.16 -6.16
CA GLU A 264 1.90 28.48 -6.00
C GLU A 264 3.41 28.35 -5.76
N ALA A 265 3.86 27.39 -4.94
CA ALA A 265 5.29 27.12 -4.73
C ALA A 265 5.99 26.61 -6.00
N PHE A 266 5.25 25.99 -6.93
CA PHE A 266 5.71 25.64 -8.28
C PHE A 266 5.72 26.83 -9.25
N GLY A 267 5.35 28.04 -8.82
CA GLY A 267 5.20 29.20 -9.71
C GLY A 267 3.96 29.12 -10.60
N GLY A 268 2.92 28.42 -10.17
CA GLY A 268 1.67 28.22 -10.92
C GLY A 268 1.63 26.96 -11.78
N ILE A 269 2.69 26.15 -11.79
CA ILE A 269 2.77 24.91 -12.56
C ILE A 269 2.23 23.75 -11.72
N GLU A 270 1.27 22.98 -12.25
CA GLU A 270 0.84 21.72 -11.60
C GLU A 270 1.93 20.63 -11.79
N PRO A 271 2.39 19.95 -10.72
CA PRO A 271 3.36 18.87 -10.85
C PRO A 271 2.86 17.73 -11.75
N ALA A 272 3.76 17.19 -12.57
CA ALA A 272 3.48 16.02 -13.40
C ALA A 272 3.44 14.75 -12.55
N VAL A 273 4.32 14.68 -11.56
CA VAL A 273 4.48 13.54 -10.65
C VAL A 273 4.57 14.04 -9.22
N ALA A 274 3.81 13.42 -8.32
CA ALA A 274 3.99 13.51 -6.88
C ALA A 274 4.54 12.19 -6.33
N LEU A 275 5.72 12.23 -5.70
CA LEU A 275 6.35 11.10 -5.02
C LEU A 275 6.06 11.23 -3.51
N GLU A 276 5.12 10.42 -3.04
CA GLU A 276 4.58 10.50 -1.69
C GLU A 276 5.36 9.60 -0.73
N CYS A 277 6.09 10.20 0.21
CA CYS A 277 7.04 9.49 1.10
C CYS A 277 6.61 9.52 2.58
N THR A 278 5.38 9.95 2.89
CA THR A 278 4.88 10.02 4.28
C THR A 278 3.95 8.87 4.64
N GLY A 279 3.16 8.37 3.68
CA GLY A 279 2.08 7.41 3.91
C GLY A 279 0.86 8.04 4.63
N VAL A 280 0.80 9.37 4.72
CA VAL A 280 -0.25 10.09 5.47
C VAL A 280 -1.40 10.47 4.53
N GLU A 281 -2.62 10.08 4.91
CA GLU A 281 -3.85 10.31 4.15
C GLU A 281 -4.02 11.74 3.64
N SER A 282 -3.82 12.75 4.49
CA SER A 282 -3.97 14.16 4.09
C SER A 282 -2.91 14.60 3.08
N SER A 283 -1.70 14.03 3.13
CA SER A 283 -0.64 14.30 2.17
C SER A 283 -0.93 13.65 0.82
N ILE A 284 -1.40 12.40 0.83
CA ILE A 284 -1.85 11.69 -0.38
C ILE A 284 -3.01 12.44 -1.04
N ALA A 285 -4.00 12.88 -0.26
CA ALA A 285 -5.11 13.66 -0.77
C ALA A 285 -4.64 14.98 -1.40
N ALA A 286 -3.77 15.75 -0.74
CA ALA A 286 -3.22 16.98 -1.29
C ALA A 286 -2.41 16.73 -2.58
N ALA A 287 -1.65 15.63 -2.65
CA ALA A 287 -0.93 15.24 -3.86
C ALA A 287 -1.87 14.96 -5.04
N ILE A 288 -2.99 14.24 -4.81
CA ILE A 288 -4.02 13.99 -5.85
C ILE A 288 -4.65 15.30 -6.34
N TRP A 289 -4.82 16.28 -5.46
CA TRP A 289 -5.32 17.60 -5.85
C TRP A 289 -4.28 18.41 -6.62
N ALA A 290 -3.00 18.32 -6.26
CA ALA A 290 -1.93 19.16 -6.81
C ALA A 290 -1.49 18.75 -8.23
N VAL A 291 -1.47 17.46 -8.54
CA VAL A 291 -0.95 17.00 -9.84
C VAL A 291 -1.80 17.48 -11.03
N LYS A 292 -1.14 17.64 -12.17
CA LYS A 292 -1.77 18.02 -13.44
C LYS A 292 -2.79 16.99 -13.91
N PHE A 293 -3.58 17.34 -14.92
CA PHE A 293 -4.43 16.38 -15.63
C PHE A 293 -3.57 15.26 -16.24
N GLY A 294 -3.95 13.99 -16.04
CA GLY A 294 -3.14 12.83 -16.45
C GLY A 294 -1.85 12.68 -15.62
N GLY A 295 -1.75 13.36 -14.48
CA GLY A 295 -0.60 13.29 -13.58
C GLY A 295 -0.57 12.02 -12.74
N LYS A 296 0.55 11.77 -12.07
CA LYS A 296 0.75 10.55 -11.27
C LYS A 296 1.03 10.88 -9.81
N VAL A 297 0.34 10.19 -8.91
CA VAL A 297 0.68 10.14 -7.48
C VAL A 297 1.25 8.75 -7.20
N PHE A 298 2.54 8.72 -6.86
CA PHE A 298 3.28 7.49 -6.60
C PHE A 298 3.61 7.39 -5.11
N VAL A 299 2.95 6.47 -4.41
CA VAL A 299 3.03 6.31 -2.96
C VAL A 299 4.13 5.32 -2.58
N ILE A 300 5.18 5.87 -1.97
CA ILE A 300 6.32 5.17 -1.39
C ILE A 300 6.10 4.95 0.11
N GLY A 301 5.51 5.94 0.79
CA GLY A 301 5.25 5.89 2.22
C GLY A 301 4.25 4.80 2.60
N VAL A 302 4.43 4.24 3.81
CA VAL A 302 3.53 3.24 4.38
C VAL A 302 2.77 3.88 5.56
N GLY A 303 1.45 3.68 5.58
CA GLY A 303 0.55 4.30 6.54
C GLY A 303 -0.46 3.31 7.13
N LYS A 304 -1.67 3.81 7.38
CA LYS A 304 -2.79 2.99 7.88
C LYS A 304 -3.23 1.95 6.85
N ASN A 305 -3.88 0.89 7.33
CA ASN A 305 -4.48 -0.14 6.48
C ASN A 305 -5.49 0.42 5.47
N GLU A 306 -6.25 1.43 5.88
CA GLU A 306 -7.27 2.09 5.08
C GLU A 306 -7.09 3.60 5.16
N ILE A 307 -7.32 4.26 4.03
CA ILE A 307 -7.31 5.72 3.89
C ILE A 307 -8.51 6.16 3.05
N SER A 308 -8.99 7.38 3.31
CA SER A 308 -9.95 8.06 2.43
C SER A 308 -9.22 8.78 1.29
N ILE A 309 -9.71 8.63 0.07
CA ILE A 309 -9.16 9.29 -1.11
C ILE A 309 -10.19 10.23 -1.74
N PRO A 310 -9.78 11.39 -2.29
CA PRO A 310 -10.69 12.28 -3.03
C PRO A 310 -10.99 11.66 -4.42
N PHE A 311 -11.79 10.60 -4.43
CA PHE A 311 -12.03 9.74 -5.60
C PHE A 311 -12.47 10.52 -6.83
N MET A 312 -13.45 11.42 -6.69
CA MET A 312 -13.93 12.21 -7.82
C MET A 312 -12.87 13.16 -8.37
N ARG A 313 -11.98 13.70 -7.54
CA ARG A 313 -10.85 14.52 -8.01
C ARG A 313 -9.89 13.68 -8.86
N ALA A 314 -9.53 12.50 -8.39
CA ALA A 314 -8.65 11.60 -9.14
C ALA A 314 -9.28 11.18 -10.48
N SER A 315 -10.56 10.79 -10.44
CA SER A 315 -11.32 10.34 -11.60
C SER A 315 -11.42 11.40 -12.70
N VAL A 316 -11.90 12.60 -12.38
CA VAL A 316 -12.14 13.66 -13.39
C VAL A 316 -10.86 14.33 -13.90
N ARG A 317 -9.70 14.01 -13.29
CA ARG A 317 -8.39 14.51 -13.70
C ARG A 317 -7.49 13.41 -14.25
N GLU A 318 -8.01 12.19 -14.41
CA GLU A 318 -7.26 11.02 -14.88
C GLU A 318 -5.95 10.82 -14.11
N VAL A 319 -6.01 10.95 -12.78
CA VAL A 319 -4.82 10.81 -11.94
C VAL A 319 -4.52 9.33 -11.72
N ASP A 320 -3.32 8.92 -12.12
CA ASP A 320 -2.79 7.59 -11.82
C ASP A 320 -2.31 7.52 -10.37
N LEU A 321 -2.94 6.65 -9.57
CA LEU A 321 -2.49 6.35 -8.22
C LEU A 321 -1.74 5.02 -8.21
N GLN A 322 -0.44 5.06 -7.90
CA GLN A 322 0.43 3.88 -7.86
C GLN A 322 1.05 3.72 -6.47
N PHE A 323 1.40 2.48 -6.14
CA PHE A 323 2.00 2.13 -4.84
C PHE A 323 3.30 1.35 -5.04
N GLN A 324 4.20 1.48 -4.08
CA GLN A 324 5.46 0.77 -4.05
C GLN A 324 5.49 -0.33 -2.99
N TYR A 325 6.12 -1.45 -3.34
CA TYR A 325 6.56 -2.45 -2.38
C TYR A 325 8.01 -2.81 -2.69
N ARG A 326 8.93 -2.31 -1.84
CA ARG A 326 10.38 -2.55 -1.93
C ARG A 326 10.93 -2.12 -3.30
N TYR A 327 11.68 -2.98 -3.98
CA TYR A 327 12.46 -2.66 -5.17
C TYR A 327 12.87 -3.94 -5.91
N SER A 328 13.20 -3.85 -7.18
CA SER A 328 13.81 -4.95 -7.94
C SER A 328 14.77 -4.39 -9.00
N ASN A 329 15.90 -5.08 -9.21
CA ASN A 329 16.92 -4.75 -10.22
C ASN A 329 17.55 -3.35 -10.06
N THR A 330 17.70 -2.85 -8.83
CA THR A 330 18.14 -1.47 -8.56
C THR A 330 19.62 -1.33 -8.21
N TRP A 331 20.20 -2.26 -7.45
CA TRP A 331 21.56 -2.15 -6.89
C TRP A 331 22.64 -1.86 -7.91
N PRO A 332 22.73 -2.54 -9.07
CA PRO A 332 23.75 -2.20 -10.06
C PRO A 332 23.66 -0.74 -10.53
N ARG A 333 22.43 -0.19 -10.65
CA ARG A 333 22.22 1.23 -10.99
C ARG A 333 22.57 2.13 -9.81
N ALA A 334 22.15 1.78 -8.60
CA ALA A 334 22.45 2.52 -7.37
C ALA A 334 23.97 2.65 -7.16
N ILE A 335 24.71 1.56 -7.32
CA ILE A 335 26.18 1.52 -7.24
C ILE A 335 26.81 2.50 -8.24
N ARG A 336 26.37 2.48 -9.51
CA ARG A 336 26.88 3.40 -10.53
C ARG A 336 26.61 4.86 -10.15
N LEU A 337 25.44 5.20 -9.60
CA LEU A 337 25.12 6.58 -9.24
C LEU A 337 26.02 7.11 -8.13
N ILE A 338 26.31 6.29 -7.11
CA ILE A 338 27.24 6.67 -6.03
C ILE A 338 28.68 6.74 -6.55
N GLN A 339 29.15 5.72 -7.27
CA GLN A 339 30.53 5.69 -7.80
C GLN A 339 30.85 6.88 -8.72
N ASN A 340 29.88 7.28 -9.54
CA ASN A 340 30.01 8.43 -10.44
C ASN A 340 29.62 9.77 -9.78
N LYS A 341 29.36 9.78 -8.48
CA LYS A 341 29.00 10.99 -7.70
C LYS A 341 27.80 11.75 -8.27
N VAL A 342 26.89 11.03 -8.93
CA VAL A 342 25.62 11.59 -9.45
C VAL A 342 24.67 11.88 -8.29
N VAL A 343 24.74 11.07 -7.23
CA VAL A 343 24.03 11.27 -5.97
C VAL A 343 25.04 11.11 -4.83
N ASP A 344 25.01 12.02 -3.86
CA ASP A 344 25.80 11.94 -2.62
C ASP A 344 24.85 11.76 -1.43
N LEU A 345 25.02 10.64 -0.71
CA LEU A 345 24.21 10.27 0.45
C LEU A 345 24.95 10.40 1.77
N SER A 346 26.24 10.73 1.73
CA SER A 346 27.11 10.78 2.92
C SER A 346 26.58 11.73 3.99
N ARG A 347 25.94 12.84 3.56
CA ARG A 347 25.36 13.85 4.44
C ARG A 347 24.12 13.39 5.19
N LEU A 348 23.47 12.30 4.76
CA LEU A 348 22.27 11.78 5.41
C LEU A 348 22.59 10.98 6.68
N VAL A 349 23.83 10.53 6.85
CA VAL A 349 24.30 9.83 8.06
C VAL A 349 24.68 10.84 9.15
N THR A 350 23.79 11.08 10.11
CA THR A 350 24.00 12.06 11.18
C THR A 350 24.56 11.47 12.46
N HIS A 351 24.24 10.21 12.78
CA HIS A 351 24.73 9.53 13.98
C HIS A 351 25.34 8.17 13.65
N ARG A 352 26.39 7.81 14.39
CA ARG A 352 27.11 6.54 14.26
C ARG A 352 27.26 5.92 15.65
N PHE A 353 26.78 4.70 15.83
CA PHE A 353 26.89 3.95 17.07
C PHE A 353 27.61 2.62 16.82
N PRO A 354 28.45 2.12 17.75
CA PRO A 354 28.87 0.72 17.70
C PRO A 354 27.67 -0.23 17.86
N LEU A 355 27.79 -1.48 17.42
CA LEU A 355 26.72 -2.49 17.54
C LEU A 355 26.29 -2.73 18.99
N GLU A 356 27.24 -2.62 19.91
CA GLU A 356 27.06 -2.74 21.35
C GLU A 356 26.17 -1.62 21.93
N ASP A 357 26.08 -0.47 21.25
CA ASP A 357 25.22 0.66 21.63
C ASP A 357 23.92 0.69 20.80
N ALA A 358 23.51 -0.42 20.19
CA ALA A 358 22.33 -0.47 19.32
C ALA A 358 21.07 0.07 20.00
N LEU A 359 20.85 -0.18 21.30
CA LEU A 359 19.68 0.34 22.02
C LEU A 359 19.62 1.87 21.99
N LYS A 360 20.75 2.54 22.26
CA LYS A 360 20.87 4.01 22.16
C LYS A 360 20.62 4.49 20.74
N ALA A 361 21.07 3.73 19.74
CA ALA A 361 20.84 4.05 18.34
C ALA A 361 19.34 4.00 17.98
N PHE A 362 18.62 2.98 18.45
CA PHE A 362 17.16 2.85 18.27
C PHE A 362 16.38 3.93 19.03
N GLU A 363 16.77 4.23 20.27
CA GLU A 363 16.20 5.35 21.03
C GLU A 363 16.38 6.67 20.27
N THR A 364 17.60 6.93 19.79
CA THR A 364 17.93 8.13 18.99
C THR A 364 17.11 8.21 17.71
N ALA A 365 16.95 7.07 17.01
CA ALA A 365 16.17 6.97 15.79
C ALA A 365 14.66 7.17 16.05
N SER A 366 14.16 6.73 17.20
CA SER A 366 12.74 6.82 17.55
C SER A 366 12.31 8.20 18.07
N ASP A 367 13.23 8.97 18.66
CA ASP A 367 12.93 10.29 19.21
C ASP A 367 13.06 11.38 18.12
N PRO A 368 11.96 12.02 17.70
CA PRO A 368 12.00 13.08 16.68
C PRO A 368 12.78 14.33 17.11
N LYS A 369 13.05 14.52 18.41
CA LYS A 369 13.78 15.68 18.93
C LYS A 369 15.30 15.57 18.75
N THR A 370 15.83 14.37 18.54
CA THR A 370 17.27 14.12 18.44
C THR A 370 17.89 14.77 17.20
N GLY A 371 17.06 15.09 16.21
CA GLY A 371 17.56 15.51 14.92
C GLY A 371 18.31 14.39 14.20
N ALA A 372 17.94 13.11 14.38
CA ALA A 372 18.31 12.10 13.41
C ALA A 372 17.94 12.61 11.99
N ILE A 373 18.94 12.76 11.10
CA ILE A 373 18.88 13.41 9.77
C ILE A 373 18.95 14.95 9.78
N LYS A 374 18.72 15.61 10.91
CA LYS A 374 18.86 17.06 11.07
C LYS A 374 20.22 17.38 11.70
N PHE A 375 21.11 18.06 10.97
CA PHE A 375 22.38 18.50 11.55
C PHE A 375 22.13 19.41 12.77
N PRO A 376 22.89 19.29 13.89
CA PRO A 376 22.83 20.27 14.96
C PRO A 376 23.34 21.60 14.41
N ARG A 377 22.46 22.60 14.31
CA ARG A 377 22.79 24.00 13.95
C ARG A 377 24.15 24.34 14.54
N ARG A 378 25.19 24.54 13.70
CA ARG A 378 26.51 24.94 14.21
C ARG A 378 26.28 26.14 15.14
N PRO A 379 26.76 26.11 16.39
CA PRO A 379 26.89 27.35 17.13
C PRO A 379 27.85 28.21 16.31
N THR A 380 27.44 29.42 15.95
CA THR A 380 28.38 30.46 15.51
C THR A 380 29.24 30.82 16.71
N THR A 381 30.23 29.99 17.03
CA THR A 381 31.36 30.40 17.86
C THR A 381 32.26 31.22 16.96
N THR A 382 32.10 32.53 17.01
CA THR A 382 33.16 33.48 16.68
C THR A 382 34.34 33.18 17.60
N THR A 383 35.31 32.41 17.11
CA THR A 383 36.67 32.43 17.64
C THR A 383 37.51 33.26 16.68
N GLU A 384 37.79 34.49 17.11
CA GLU A 384 38.78 35.37 16.50
C GLU A 384 40.11 34.63 16.36
N LYS A 385 40.55 34.45 15.12
CA LYS A 385 41.97 34.33 14.81
C LYS A 385 42.37 35.54 13.98
N ASN A 386 43.17 36.36 14.65
CA ASN A 386 43.86 37.55 14.21
C ASN A 386 44.64 37.32 12.89
N PRO A 387 44.43 38.13 11.84
CA PRO A 387 45.42 38.31 10.78
C PRO A 387 46.04 39.70 10.85
N THR A 388 47.37 39.72 10.95
CA THR A 388 48.22 40.91 10.90
C THR A 388 48.18 41.63 9.55
N THR A 389 48.15 42.96 9.64
CA THR A 389 48.73 44.01 8.76
C THR A 389 48.10 44.34 7.39
N LEU A 390 47.39 45.47 7.43
CA LEU A 390 46.91 46.48 6.45
C LEU A 390 47.96 47.00 5.41
N PRO A 391 47.58 47.66 4.28
CA PRO A 391 47.05 49.05 4.30
C PRO A 391 45.88 49.43 3.34
N PRO A 392 45.27 50.64 3.51
CA PRO A 392 43.95 51.05 2.98
C PRO A 392 44.04 52.29 2.04
N PRO A 393 43.00 53.15 1.85
CA PRO A 393 41.67 52.97 1.23
C PRO A 393 41.31 54.08 0.18
N HIS A 394 40.05 54.05 -0.32
CA HIS A 394 39.13 55.19 -0.65
C HIS A 394 38.43 55.08 -2.02
N PRO A 395 37.27 55.77 -2.26
CA PRO A 395 36.13 56.05 -1.38
C PRO A 395 34.74 55.79 -2.04
N ASN A 396 33.71 55.60 -1.21
CA ASN A 396 32.27 55.74 -1.55
C ASN A 396 31.89 57.24 -1.65
N PRO A 397 30.77 57.68 -2.31
CA PRO A 397 29.42 57.70 -1.67
C PRO A 397 28.22 57.77 -2.68
N PRO A 398 26.95 58.16 -2.32
CA PRO A 398 26.13 57.92 -1.11
C PRO A 398 24.64 57.48 -1.35
N ILE A 399 24.05 56.86 -0.30
CA ILE A 399 22.78 57.17 0.43
C ILE A 399 21.45 57.42 -0.33
N MET A 400 20.38 56.69 0.03
CA MET A 400 19.14 57.29 0.57
C MET A 400 18.23 56.30 1.32
N SER A 401 18.04 56.58 2.61
CA SER A 401 16.95 56.10 3.45
C SER A 401 15.71 56.97 3.25
N PHE A 402 14.51 56.37 3.35
CA PHE A 402 13.30 57.10 3.73
C PHE A 402 12.52 56.29 4.76
N ALA A 403 12.33 56.90 5.93
CA ALA A 403 11.32 56.56 6.91
C ALA A 403 10.46 57.82 7.09
N LEU A 404 9.13 57.73 7.00
CA LEU A 404 8.24 58.67 7.66
C LEU A 404 6.78 58.15 7.77
N VAL A 405 6.37 57.95 9.03
CA VAL A 405 5.13 58.45 9.68
C VAL A 405 3.75 57.94 9.23
N MET A 406 3.22 57.07 10.10
CA MET A 406 1.95 57.18 10.83
C MET A 406 0.86 58.15 10.32
N ARG A 407 -0.34 57.59 10.11
CA ARG A 407 -1.57 58.24 10.59
C ARG A 407 -2.55 57.23 11.19
N ARG A 408 -2.90 57.50 12.45
CA ARG A 408 -3.95 56.87 13.24
C ARG A 408 -5.33 57.36 12.79
N SER A 409 -6.29 56.45 12.79
CA SER A 409 -7.69 56.63 13.21
C SER A 409 -8.19 55.21 13.54
N GLY A 410 -8.60 54.81 14.74
CA GLY A 410 -9.11 55.57 15.87
C GLY A 410 -10.63 55.54 15.84
N LEU A 411 -11.24 54.39 16.15
CA LEU A 411 -12.62 54.31 16.66
C LEU A 411 -12.81 52.97 17.42
N SER A 412 -13.03 53.12 18.72
CA SER A 412 -13.38 52.08 19.68
C SER A 412 -14.87 52.15 20.00
N MET A 413 -15.53 51.00 20.05
CA MET A 413 -16.70 50.64 20.87
C MET A 413 -16.85 49.13 20.65
N GLY A 414 -17.03 48.22 21.61
CA GLY A 414 -17.60 48.26 22.95
C GLY A 414 -18.29 46.89 23.09
N ARG A 415 -17.95 46.12 24.13
CA ARG A 415 -18.43 44.75 24.42
C ARG A 415 -19.95 44.60 24.36
N GLN A 416 -20.44 43.45 23.86
CA GLN A 416 -21.40 42.60 24.59
C GLN A 416 -21.54 41.19 23.97
N MET A 417 -21.43 40.17 24.82
CA MET A 417 -21.89 38.80 24.57
C MET A 417 -23.40 38.75 24.72
N VAL A 418 -24.13 38.25 23.72
CA VAL A 418 -25.44 37.59 23.89
C VAL A 418 -25.60 36.50 22.83
N ARG A 419 -25.89 35.28 23.29
CA ARG A 419 -26.33 34.12 22.49
C ARG A 419 -27.69 34.42 21.83
N PHE A 420 -27.85 34.09 20.56
CA PHE A 420 -29.16 33.81 19.99
C PHE A 420 -29.11 32.48 19.22
N GLU A 421 -29.95 31.55 19.69
CA GLU A 421 -30.18 30.21 19.15
C GLU A 421 -30.95 30.29 17.82
N SER A 422 -30.52 29.50 16.83
CA SER A 422 -31.23 29.35 15.57
C SER A 422 -32.24 28.20 15.66
N THR A 423 -33.52 28.53 15.54
CA THR A 423 -34.71 27.68 15.64
C THR A 423 -35.00 26.86 14.36
N THR A 424 -33.96 26.44 13.61
CA THR A 424 -34.15 25.73 12.32
C THR A 424 -33.96 24.21 12.40
N THR A 425 -33.46 23.66 13.50
CA THR A 425 -33.10 22.23 13.59
C THR A 425 -34.21 21.33 14.17
N GLN A 426 -35.15 21.87 14.94
CA GLN A 426 -36.25 21.07 15.52
C GLN A 426 -37.34 20.73 14.50
N LYS A 427 -37.77 21.68 13.64
CA LYS A 427 -38.77 21.43 12.59
C LYS A 427 -38.31 20.41 11.54
N ALA A 428 -37.02 20.42 11.19
CA ALA A 428 -36.45 19.44 10.26
C ALA A 428 -36.42 18.03 10.86
N THR A 429 -36.16 17.92 12.17
CA THR A 429 -36.07 16.64 12.87
C THR A 429 -37.46 16.02 13.13
N GLU A 430 -38.47 16.82 13.45
CA GLU A 430 -39.85 16.34 13.61
C GLU A 430 -40.48 15.89 12.29
N THR A 431 -40.19 16.59 11.18
CA THR A 431 -40.69 16.22 9.85
C THR A 431 -40.08 14.90 9.37
N ALA A 432 -38.78 14.68 9.62
CA ALA A 432 -38.10 13.42 9.31
C ALA A 432 -38.61 12.25 10.16
N LYS A 433 -38.93 12.49 11.45
CA LYS A 433 -39.43 11.47 12.37
C LYS A 433 -40.87 11.03 12.03
N ASN A 434 -41.71 11.97 11.59
CA ASN A 434 -43.08 11.69 11.15
C ASN A 434 -43.14 10.96 9.80
N ALA A 435 -42.22 11.26 8.88
CA ALA A 435 -42.10 10.54 7.61
C ALA A 435 -41.62 9.09 7.82
N ALA A 436 -40.68 8.87 8.76
CA ALA A 436 -40.17 7.54 9.08
C ALA A 436 -41.22 6.66 9.80
N SER A 437 -42.06 7.24 10.67
CA SER A 437 -43.12 6.48 11.35
C SER A 437 -44.26 6.08 10.41
N GLN A 438 -44.66 6.95 9.47
CA GLN A 438 -45.64 6.62 8.43
C GLN A 438 -45.15 5.53 7.47
N ALA A 439 -43.87 5.56 7.09
CA ALA A 439 -43.28 4.53 6.24
C ALA A 439 -43.25 3.15 6.94
N SER A 440 -42.96 3.13 8.24
CA SER A 440 -42.94 1.90 9.05
C SER A 440 -44.34 1.30 9.26
N GLN A 441 -45.35 2.13 9.53
CA GLN A 441 -46.74 1.67 9.66
C GLN A 441 -47.30 1.12 8.34
N THR A 442 -46.98 1.77 7.22
CA THR A 442 -47.39 1.30 5.89
C THR A 442 -46.75 -0.05 5.55
N ALA A 443 -45.46 -0.24 5.87
CA ALA A 443 -44.77 -1.51 5.66
C ALA A 443 -45.35 -2.66 6.53
N ALA A 444 -45.77 -2.36 7.76
CA ALA A 444 -46.41 -3.33 8.64
C ALA A 444 -47.80 -3.78 8.11
N GLU A 445 -48.60 -2.86 7.58
CA GLU A 445 -49.92 -3.18 6.99
C GLU A 445 -49.81 -4.04 5.72
N TYR A 446 -48.80 -3.81 4.87
CA TYR A 446 -48.59 -4.62 3.67
C TYR A 446 -48.10 -6.04 3.99
N SER A 447 -47.26 -6.19 5.02
CA SER A 447 -46.79 -7.49 5.51
C SER A 447 -47.95 -8.32 6.10
N ALA A 448 -48.83 -7.69 6.89
CA ALA A 448 -50.01 -8.34 7.46
C ALA A 448 -51.00 -8.82 6.39
N LYS A 449 -51.24 -8.00 5.35
CA LYS A 449 -52.11 -8.39 4.20
C LYS A 449 -51.51 -9.52 3.36
N ALA A 450 -50.18 -9.58 3.24
CA ALA A 450 -49.50 -10.67 2.53
C ALA A 450 -49.59 -12.01 3.30
N GLN A 451 -49.42 -12.00 4.63
CA GLN A 451 -49.58 -13.19 5.47
C GLN A 451 -51.03 -13.71 5.50
N GLN A 452 -52.01 -12.82 5.44
CA GLN A 452 -53.43 -13.18 5.36
C GLN A 452 -53.81 -13.80 3.98
N GLY A 453 -53.11 -13.43 2.91
CA GLY A 453 -53.27 -14.04 1.58
C GLY A 453 -52.66 -15.44 1.48
N LEU A 454 -51.48 -15.65 2.10
CA LEU A 454 -50.79 -16.94 2.11
C LEU A 454 -51.52 -18.01 2.96
N SER A 455 -52.12 -17.62 4.08
CA SER A 455 -52.92 -18.53 4.92
C SER A 455 -54.22 -18.98 4.25
N ARG A 456 -54.83 -18.15 3.39
CA ARG A 456 -55.99 -18.54 2.56
C ARG A 456 -55.63 -19.46 1.40
N ALA A 457 -54.40 -19.37 0.89
CA ALA A 457 -53.92 -20.25 -0.18
C ALA A 457 -53.49 -21.63 0.33
N ALA A 458 -52.97 -21.71 1.56
CA ALA A 458 -52.52 -22.95 2.18
C ALA A 458 -53.66 -23.85 2.71
N SER A 459 -54.84 -23.29 3.00
CA SER A 459 -56.01 -24.07 3.44
C SER A 459 -56.80 -24.72 2.28
N ALA A 460 -56.51 -24.37 1.03
CA ALA A 460 -57.19 -24.89 -0.16
C ALA A 460 -56.47 -26.08 -0.81
N ALA A 461 -55.31 -26.50 -0.30
CA ALA A 461 -54.52 -27.55 -0.93
C ALA A 461 -53.84 -28.49 0.08
N GLY A 462 -54.62 -29.46 0.56
CA GLY A 462 -54.12 -30.78 0.95
C GLY A 462 -55.24 -31.82 0.69
N PRO A 463 -54.98 -33.13 0.59
CA PRO A 463 -53.74 -33.87 0.34
C PRO A 463 -53.86 -34.72 -0.96
N ALA A 464 -53.07 -34.45 -2.00
CA ALA A 464 -53.08 -35.27 -3.22
C ALA A 464 -51.69 -35.48 -3.83
N ILE A 465 -50.64 -35.53 -2.99
CA ILE A 465 -49.28 -35.84 -3.43
C ILE A 465 -48.70 -36.87 -2.47
N ALA A 466 -49.10 -38.13 -2.67
CA ALA A 466 -48.41 -39.25 -2.05
C ALA A 466 -48.25 -40.48 -2.96
N ASN A 467 -48.85 -40.55 -4.17
CA ASN A 467 -48.75 -41.78 -5.00
C ASN A 467 -48.76 -41.56 -6.53
N ALA A 468 -48.05 -40.54 -7.03
CA ALA A 468 -47.64 -40.45 -8.44
C ALA A 468 -46.36 -39.58 -8.48
N ALA A 469 -45.16 -40.02 -8.81
CA ALA A 469 -44.80 -40.98 -9.83
C ALA A 469 -43.47 -41.68 -9.49
N LYS A 470 -43.56 -42.96 -9.09
CA LYS A 470 -42.46 -43.93 -9.14
C LYS A 470 -42.42 -44.66 -10.50
N GLY A 471 -42.91 -44.01 -11.55
CA GLY A 471 -43.20 -44.65 -12.85
C GLY A 471 -43.03 -43.73 -14.06
N VAL A 472 -42.02 -42.84 -14.07
CA VAL A 472 -41.67 -42.06 -15.27
C VAL A 472 -40.14 -42.03 -15.48
N SER A 473 -39.46 -43.16 -15.25
CA SER A 473 -38.07 -43.35 -15.73
C SER A 473 -37.99 -44.39 -16.87
N GLY A 474 -39.08 -45.08 -17.21
CA GLY A 474 -39.08 -46.16 -18.19
C GLY A 474 -39.84 -45.91 -19.50
N ALA A 475 -40.54 -44.77 -19.66
CA ALA A 475 -41.46 -44.58 -20.78
C ALA A 475 -41.11 -43.44 -21.76
N LEU A 476 -40.07 -42.63 -21.50
CA LEU A 476 -39.69 -41.50 -22.36
C LEU A 476 -38.42 -41.72 -23.20
N SER A 477 -37.69 -42.83 -22.98
CA SER A 477 -36.52 -43.19 -23.80
C SER A 477 -36.87 -43.81 -25.16
N LYS A 478 -38.17 -43.94 -25.50
CA LYS A 478 -38.64 -44.40 -26.82
C LYS A 478 -39.35 -43.33 -27.66
N VAL A 479 -39.30 -42.05 -27.26
CA VAL A 479 -39.72 -40.95 -28.15
C VAL A 479 -38.49 -40.49 -28.93
N GLY A 480 -38.18 -41.21 -30.01
CA GLY A 480 -37.19 -40.78 -30.99
C GLY A 480 -37.65 -39.51 -31.70
N GLY A 481 -36.79 -38.49 -31.76
CA GLY A 481 -37.02 -37.24 -32.48
C GLY A 481 -36.60 -35.99 -31.71
N ARG A 482 -36.85 -34.81 -32.32
CA ARG A 482 -36.44 -33.48 -31.80
C ARG A 482 -36.87 -33.22 -30.36
N THR A 483 -37.98 -33.79 -29.91
CA THR A 483 -38.49 -33.65 -28.53
C THR A 483 -37.65 -34.43 -27.52
N GLY A 484 -37.17 -35.64 -27.87
CA GLY A 484 -36.27 -36.41 -27.00
C GLY A 484 -34.90 -35.76 -26.84
N ALA A 485 -34.39 -35.10 -27.89
CA ALA A 485 -33.17 -34.31 -27.82
C ALA A 485 -33.32 -33.07 -26.92
N LEU A 486 -34.49 -32.44 -26.92
CA LEU A 486 -34.79 -31.28 -26.08
C LEU A 486 -34.89 -31.66 -24.59
N VAL A 487 -35.55 -32.79 -24.28
CA VAL A 487 -35.64 -33.31 -22.91
C VAL A 487 -34.26 -33.69 -22.38
N ASN A 488 -33.44 -34.38 -23.19
CA ASN A 488 -32.07 -34.77 -22.81
C ASN A 488 -31.13 -33.54 -22.69
N PHE A 489 -31.37 -32.48 -23.47
CA PHE A 489 -30.67 -31.20 -23.32
C PHE A 489 -31.00 -30.52 -21.99
N PHE A 490 -32.27 -30.51 -21.57
CA PHE A 490 -32.68 -29.93 -20.29
C PHE A 490 -32.23 -30.76 -19.08
N GLU A 491 -32.25 -32.09 -19.18
CA GLU A 491 -31.69 -32.95 -18.11
C GLU A 491 -30.19 -32.69 -17.92
N ARG A 492 -29.42 -32.49 -19.01
CA ARG A 492 -27.99 -32.11 -18.95
C ARG A 492 -27.70 -30.75 -18.32
N GLN A 493 -28.68 -29.85 -18.28
CA GLN A 493 -28.56 -28.53 -17.64
C GLN A 493 -28.89 -28.55 -16.14
N THR A 494 -29.42 -29.66 -15.63
CA THR A 494 -29.76 -29.83 -14.21
C THR A 494 -28.56 -29.60 -13.26
N PRO A 495 -27.34 -30.07 -13.55
CA PRO A 495 -26.15 -29.76 -12.74
C PRO A 495 -25.80 -28.26 -12.72
N LEU A 496 -26.07 -27.55 -13.82
CA LEU A 496 -25.81 -26.13 -13.99
C LEU A 496 -26.82 -25.29 -13.20
N VAL A 497 -28.10 -25.67 -13.25
CA VAL A 497 -29.17 -25.04 -12.46
C VAL A 497 -28.93 -25.25 -10.96
N VAL A 498 -28.53 -26.45 -10.53
CA VAL A 498 -28.19 -26.74 -9.13
C VAL A 498 -26.97 -25.92 -8.68
N TYR A 499 -25.97 -25.75 -9.54
CA TYR A 499 -24.80 -24.93 -9.27
C TYR A 499 -25.14 -23.46 -9.08
N TYR A 500 -25.84 -22.83 -10.03
CA TYR A 500 -26.21 -21.42 -9.92
C TYR A 500 -27.23 -21.14 -8.82
N THR A 501 -28.10 -22.11 -8.48
CA THR A 501 -29.00 -22.02 -7.32
C THR A 501 -28.22 -21.97 -6.00
N LYS A 502 -27.17 -22.80 -5.86
CA LYS A 502 -26.28 -22.75 -4.68
C LYS A 502 -25.49 -21.45 -4.61
N VAL A 503 -24.96 -20.98 -5.74
CA VAL A 503 -24.22 -19.70 -5.81
C VAL A 503 -25.13 -18.54 -5.43
N GLY A 504 -26.37 -18.48 -5.95
CA GLY A 504 -27.36 -17.48 -5.57
C GLY A 504 -27.74 -17.53 -4.09
N LEU A 505 -27.84 -18.72 -3.50
CA LEU A 505 -28.09 -18.90 -2.06
C LEU A 505 -26.92 -18.40 -1.19
N GLU A 506 -25.68 -18.68 -1.57
CA GLU A 506 -24.50 -18.22 -0.82
C GLU A 506 -24.30 -16.70 -0.95
N LEU A 507 -24.51 -16.14 -2.14
CA LEU A 507 -24.55 -14.68 -2.35
C LEU A 507 -25.67 -14.03 -1.53
N GLY A 508 -26.86 -14.64 -1.52
CA GLY A 508 -27.98 -14.19 -0.69
C GLY A 508 -27.62 -14.17 0.79
N LYS A 509 -26.99 -15.24 1.32
CA LYS A 509 -26.54 -15.28 2.72
C LYS A 509 -25.56 -14.15 3.07
N ILE A 510 -24.64 -13.82 2.16
CA ILE A 510 -23.65 -12.74 2.36
C ILE A 510 -24.35 -11.37 2.39
N VAL A 511 -25.26 -11.12 1.45
CA VAL A 511 -26.05 -9.88 1.39
C VAL A 511 -26.95 -9.73 2.61
N PHE A 512 -27.66 -10.80 3.00
CA PHE A 512 -28.57 -10.78 4.14
C PHE A 512 -27.83 -10.70 5.49
N ARG A 513 -26.65 -11.33 5.65
CA ARG A 513 -25.78 -11.11 6.84
C ARG A 513 -25.25 -9.69 6.93
N GLY A 514 -24.89 -9.07 5.80
CA GLY A 514 -24.45 -7.67 5.76
C GLY A 514 -25.56 -6.68 6.13
N GLN A 515 -26.83 -7.06 5.98
CA GLN A 515 -28.01 -6.23 6.28
C GLN A 515 -28.78 -6.67 7.54
N GLY A 516 -28.27 -7.63 8.32
CA GLY A 516 -28.90 -8.09 9.57
C GLY A 516 -30.21 -8.87 9.40
N MET A 517 -30.44 -9.44 8.22
CA MET A 517 -31.65 -10.18 7.87
C MET A 517 -31.37 -11.69 7.76
N THR A 518 -32.38 -12.52 8.01
CA THR A 518 -32.28 -13.98 7.81
C THR A 518 -32.68 -14.36 6.37
N PRO A 519 -31.84 -15.13 5.65
CA PRO A 519 -32.14 -15.51 4.28
C PRO A 519 -33.36 -16.46 4.22
N PRO A 520 -34.16 -16.42 3.14
CA PRO A 520 -35.31 -17.31 2.97
C PRO A 520 -34.87 -18.77 2.88
N SER A 521 -35.76 -19.69 3.28
CA SER A 521 -35.46 -21.13 3.25
C SER A 521 -35.23 -21.62 1.80
N VAL A 522 -34.43 -22.68 1.68
CA VAL A 522 -34.14 -23.32 0.37
C VAL A 522 -35.43 -23.72 -0.36
N SER A 523 -36.45 -24.19 0.36
CA SER A 523 -37.76 -24.54 -0.20
C SER A 523 -38.49 -23.32 -0.78
N THR A 524 -38.39 -22.17 -0.13
CA THR A 524 -38.98 -20.91 -0.60
C THR A 524 -38.31 -20.48 -1.91
N PHE A 525 -36.97 -20.51 -1.95
CA PHE A 525 -36.22 -20.13 -3.15
C PHE A 525 -36.47 -21.10 -4.32
N GLN A 526 -36.50 -22.40 -4.07
CA GLN A 526 -36.81 -23.41 -5.08
C GLN A 526 -38.21 -23.23 -5.67
N THR A 527 -39.20 -22.86 -4.84
CA THR A 527 -40.57 -22.62 -5.32
C THR A 527 -40.64 -21.41 -6.24
N TYR A 528 -39.99 -20.30 -5.88
CA TYR A 528 -39.88 -19.12 -6.74
C TYR A 528 -39.22 -19.44 -8.08
N PHE A 529 -38.10 -20.16 -8.03
CA PHE A 529 -37.35 -20.50 -9.23
C PHE A 529 -38.11 -21.48 -10.13
N GLN A 530 -38.77 -22.49 -9.56
CA GLN A 530 -39.59 -23.44 -10.33
C GLN A 530 -40.80 -22.76 -11.00
N ASN A 531 -41.42 -21.78 -10.35
CA ASN A 531 -42.53 -21.02 -10.93
C ASN A 531 -42.05 -20.14 -12.09
N LEU A 532 -40.91 -19.46 -11.94
CA LEU A 532 -40.28 -18.68 -13.00
C LEU A 532 -39.87 -19.58 -14.17
N TRP A 533 -39.33 -20.76 -13.88
CA TRP A 533 -38.93 -21.73 -14.89
C TRP A 533 -40.14 -22.30 -15.65
N LYS A 534 -41.24 -22.61 -14.96
CA LYS A 534 -42.50 -23.05 -15.60
C LYS A 534 -43.09 -21.98 -16.53
N GLN A 535 -42.95 -20.70 -16.18
CA GLN A 535 -43.37 -19.59 -17.03
C GLN A 535 -42.49 -19.46 -18.28
N LEU A 536 -41.18 -19.67 -18.16
CA LEU A 536 -40.26 -19.67 -19.29
C LEU A 536 -40.43 -20.89 -20.22
N GLN A 537 -40.82 -22.04 -19.67
CA GLN A 537 -41.10 -23.27 -20.43
C GLN A 537 -42.41 -23.23 -21.23
N SER A 538 -43.28 -22.23 -21.01
CA SER A 538 -44.55 -22.07 -21.73
C SER A 538 -44.72 -20.65 -22.32
N PRO A 539 -43.91 -20.27 -23.34
CA PRO A 539 -43.89 -18.90 -23.89
C PRO A 539 -45.26 -18.42 -24.40
N GLY A 540 -46.10 -19.34 -24.90
CA GLY A 540 -47.45 -19.02 -25.38
C GLY A 540 -48.45 -18.63 -24.29
N ALA A 541 -48.30 -19.12 -23.05
CA ALA A 541 -49.15 -18.73 -21.92
C ALA A 541 -48.79 -17.33 -21.40
N PHE A 542 -47.50 -16.97 -21.45
CA PHE A 542 -47.01 -15.64 -21.12
C PHE A 542 -47.46 -14.59 -22.15
N LEU A 543 -47.33 -14.87 -23.44
CA LEU A 543 -47.78 -13.97 -24.51
C LEU A 543 -49.30 -13.82 -24.57
N SER A 544 -50.08 -14.87 -24.28
CA SER A 544 -51.55 -14.76 -24.23
C SER A 544 -52.08 -14.05 -22.98
N SER A 545 -51.36 -14.12 -21.86
CA SER A 545 -51.59 -13.31 -20.65
C SER A 545 -51.35 -11.80 -20.92
N ILE A 546 -50.28 -11.48 -21.66
CA ILE A 546 -49.98 -10.11 -22.07
C ILE A 546 -50.99 -9.62 -23.13
N ALA A 547 -51.33 -10.45 -24.12
CA ALA A 547 -52.28 -10.06 -25.16
C ALA A 547 -53.71 -9.81 -24.64
N ARG A 548 -54.13 -10.47 -23.54
CA ARG A 548 -55.43 -10.20 -22.88
C ARG A 548 -55.42 -8.99 -21.96
N SER A 549 -54.24 -8.48 -21.56
CA SER A 549 -54.11 -7.29 -20.71
C SER A 549 -53.80 -6.01 -21.49
N LEU A 550 -53.64 -6.08 -22.81
CA LEU A 550 -53.40 -4.92 -23.66
C LEU A 550 -54.71 -4.40 -24.26
N ASN A 551 -55.39 -3.53 -23.52
CA ASN A 551 -56.36 -2.61 -24.08
C ASN A 551 -55.60 -1.49 -24.85
N PRO A 552 -55.86 -1.25 -26.16
CA PRO A 552 -55.11 -0.27 -26.97
C PRO A 552 -55.11 1.16 -26.42
N GLN A 553 -55.99 1.48 -25.47
CA GLN A 553 -56.04 2.77 -24.80
C GLN A 553 -55.04 2.93 -23.63
N GLN A 554 -54.50 1.84 -23.05
CA GLN A 554 -53.53 1.92 -21.94
C GLN A 554 -52.07 2.06 -22.40
N ILE A 555 -51.74 1.71 -23.64
CA ILE A 555 -50.37 1.79 -24.18
C ILE A 555 -49.92 3.25 -24.40
N ARG A 556 -50.84 4.23 -24.42
CA ARG A 556 -50.50 5.66 -24.55
C ARG A 556 -50.10 6.34 -23.25
N ASN A 557 -50.27 5.69 -22.09
CA ASN A 557 -50.03 6.30 -20.76
C ASN A 557 -49.00 5.53 -19.91
N ILE A 558 -47.98 4.91 -20.52
CA ILE A 558 -46.84 4.41 -19.76
C ILE A 558 -46.01 5.61 -19.30
N SER A 559 -45.95 5.84 -17.99
CA SER A 559 -45.17 6.95 -17.43
C SER A 559 -43.67 6.67 -17.54
N ARG A 560 -42.84 7.72 -17.69
CA ARG A 560 -41.37 7.58 -17.75
C ARG A 560 -40.81 6.77 -16.57
N THR A 561 -41.45 6.85 -15.41
CA THR A 561 -41.06 6.11 -14.20
C THR A 561 -41.18 4.59 -14.36
N GLN A 562 -42.18 4.11 -15.10
CA GLN A 562 -42.36 2.67 -15.36
C GLN A 562 -41.36 2.15 -16.40
N VAL A 563 -41.02 2.96 -17.40
CA VAL A 563 -39.96 2.63 -18.37
C VAL A 563 -38.59 2.58 -17.69
N VAL A 564 -38.31 3.53 -16.80
CA VAL A 564 -37.07 3.55 -16.01
C VAL A 564 -36.99 2.36 -15.05
N ALA A 565 -38.07 2.01 -14.37
CA ALA A 565 -38.10 0.82 -13.50
C ALA A 565 -37.87 -0.49 -14.28
N GLY A 566 -38.46 -0.62 -15.47
CA GLY A 566 -38.18 -1.75 -16.36
C GLY A 566 -36.73 -1.80 -16.86
N GLY A 567 -36.14 -0.64 -17.16
CA GLY A 567 -34.74 -0.52 -17.55
C GLY A 567 -33.75 -0.87 -16.42
N VAL A 568 -34.06 -0.45 -15.19
CA VAL A 568 -33.26 -0.78 -14.00
C VAL A 568 -33.32 -2.29 -13.71
N LEU A 569 -34.50 -2.89 -13.76
CA LEU A 569 -34.67 -4.33 -13.55
C LEU A 569 -33.92 -5.16 -14.62
N ALA A 570 -33.94 -4.70 -15.88
CA ALA A 570 -33.20 -5.33 -16.96
C ALA A 570 -31.68 -5.20 -16.78
N ALA A 571 -31.20 -4.04 -16.32
CA ALA A 571 -29.78 -3.79 -16.02
C ALA A 571 -29.29 -4.61 -14.83
N GLU A 572 -30.11 -4.79 -13.79
CA GLU A 572 -29.80 -5.63 -12.64
C GLU A 572 -29.73 -7.12 -13.02
N LEU A 573 -30.65 -7.59 -13.87
CA LEU A 573 -30.61 -8.96 -14.40
C LEU A 573 -29.36 -9.18 -15.26
N LEU A 574 -29.03 -8.25 -16.17
CA LEU A 574 -27.80 -8.30 -16.97
C LEU A 574 -26.54 -8.26 -16.09
N GLY A 575 -26.49 -7.41 -15.07
CA GLY A 575 -25.40 -7.36 -14.09
C GLY A 575 -25.23 -8.68 -13.34
N PHE A 576 -26.33 -9.31 -12.93
CA PHE A 576 -26.33 -10.60 -12.24
C PHE A 576 -25.75 -11.74 -13.11
N PHE A 577 -26.10 -11.77 -14.40
CA PHE A 577 -25.55 -12.76 -15.34
C PHE A 577 -24.09 -12.49 -15.70
N THR A 578 -23.69 -11.22 -15.82
CA THR A 578 -22.31 -10.84 -16.18
C THR A 578 -21.34 -11.14 -15.03
N VAL A 579 -21.75 -10.87 -13.78
CA VAL A 579 -20.96 -11.22 -12.58
C VAL A 579 -20.88 -12.75 -12.40
N GLY A 580 -21.96 -13.47 -12.68
CA GLY A 580 -21.97 -14.94 -12.68
C GLY A 580 -21.05 -15.57 -13.74
N GLU A 581 -20.93 -14.94 -14.91
CA GLU A 581 -20.02 -15.38 -15.97
C GLU A 581 -18.54 -15.08 -15.63
N ILE A 582 -18.26 -13.92 -15.03
CA ILE A 582 -16.92 -13.55 -14.56
C ILE A 582 -16.45 -14.52 -13.48
N ILE A 583 -17.28 -14.84 -12.49
CA ILE A 583 -16.91 -15.77 -11.41
C ILE A 583 -16.75 -17.21 -11.93
N GLY A 584 -17.60 -17.63 -12.87
CA GLY A 584 -17.52 -18.95 -13.50
C GLY A 584 -16.26 -19.14 -14.35
N ARG A 585 -15.76 -18.09 -15.01
CA ARG A 585 -14.53 -18.14 -15.81
C ARG A 585 -13.25 -18.01 -14.98
N PHE A 586 -13.29 -17.36 -13.81
CA PHE A 586 -12.09 -17.10 -13.00
C PHE A 586 -11.73 -18.17 -11.94
N LYS A 587 -12.37 -19.36 -11.94
CA LYS A 587 -12.03 -20.49 -11.04
C LYS A 587 -11.78 -20.08 -9.57
N LEU A 588 -12.53 -19.12 -9.04
CA LEU A 588 -12.31 -18.54 -7.70
C LEU A 588 -12.93 -19.35 -6.55
N VAL A 589 -13.43 -20.57 -6.81
CA VAL A 589 -13.88 -21.50 -5.75
C VAL A 589 -13.26 -22.86 -6.00
N GLY A 590 -12.10 -23.10 -5.40
CA GLY A 590 -11.46 -24.41 -5.33
C GLY A 590 -12.17 -25.31 -4.34
N TYR A 591 -12.76 -26.40 -4.83
CA TYR A 591 -13.05 -27.57 -4.00
C TYR A 591 -12.07 -28.67 -4.38
N HIS A 592 -11.09 -28.91 -3.50
CA HIS A 592 -10.32 -30.14 -3.51
C HIS A 592 -11.25 -31.25 -3.01
N GLY A 593 -11.74 -32.10 -3.91
CA GLY A 593 -12.35 -33.38 -3.60
C GLY A 593 -11.35 -34.48 -3.94
N GLY A 594 -10.88 -35.21 -2.94
CA GLY A 594 -9.92 -36.29 -3.11
C GLY A 594 -10.47 -37.54 -3.80
N GLN A 595 -9.50 -38.25 -4.38
CA GLN A 595 -9.37 -39.69 -4.60
C GLN A 595 -9.88 -40.37 -5.90
N HIS A 596 -8.89 -41.09 -6.48
CA HIS A 596 -8.88 -42.26 -7.36
C HIS A 596 -8.96 -42.09 -8.89
N GLY A 597 -7.83 -42.43 -9.54
CA GLY A 597 -7.85 -43.44 -10.60
C GLY A 597 -7.18 -43.09 -11.94
N ALA A 598 -6.03 -43.74 -12.17
CA ALA A 598 -5.55 -44.28 -13.46
C ALA A 598 -4.99 -43.35 -14.56
N ALA A 599 -3.70 -43.57 -14.83
CA ALA A 599 -3.04 -43.81 -16.13
C ALA A 599 -3.52 -43.09 -17.40
N HIS A 600 -2.60 -42.40 -18.09
CA HIS A 600 -1.96 -42.87 -19.35
C HIS A 600 -1.12 -41.76 -20.01
N HIS A 601 0.11 -42.15 -20.37
CA HIS A 601 1.08 -41.56 -21.32
C HIS A 601 1.70 -40.18 -21.06
#